data_AF-A0A4U1FS69-F1
#
_entry.id   AF-A0A4U1FS69-F1
#
_cell.length_a   1.000
_cell.length_b   1.000
_cell.length_c   1.000
_cell.angle_alpha   90.00
_cell.angle_beta   90.00
_cell.angle_gamma   90.00
#
_symmetry.space_group_name_H-M   'P 1'
#
loop_
_entity.id
_entity.type
_entity.pdbx_description
1 polymer ?
#
loop_
_entity_poly.entity_id
_entity_poly.type
_entity_poly.pdbx_seq_one_letter_code
_entity_poly.pdbx_strand_id
1 'polypeptide(L)'
;ACDVLYSKLVKYDELYIALTSLLAAGSQLDTVRRKENKNVTALEACALQYYFLILWRILGILPPSKTYMNQLAVNSPEMSECDILHTLRWSSRLRISSYVNWIK
;
A
#
# COMPACT_ATOMS: atom_id res chain seq x y z
N ALA A 1 -10.84 9.01 19.41
CA ALA A 1 -10.11 8.80 18.14
C ALA A 1 -9.30 7.51 18.29
N CYS A 2 -8.86 6.86 17.21
CA CYS A 2 -8.05 5.64 17.34
C CYS A 2 -6.61 6.04 17.73
N ASP A 3 -6.38 6.27 19.02
CA ASP A 3 -5.13 6.85 19.56
C ASP A 3 -3.90 5.97 19.31
N VAL A 4 -4.10 4.70 18.92
CA VAL A 4 -3.04 3.75 18.56
C VAL A 4 -2.31 4.15 17.27
N LEU A 5 -2.99 4.78 16.30
CA LEU A 5 -2.37 5.22 15.05
C LEU A 5 -1.62 6.56 15.18
N TYR A 6 -1.93 7.34 16.21
CA TYR A 6 -1.26 8.61 16.54
C TYR A 6 -0.25 8.46 17.69
N SER A 7 0.27 7.25 17.89
CA SER A 7 1.42 7.06 18.77
C SER A 7 2.62 7.81 18.21
N LYS A 8 3.20 8.74 19.00
CA LYS A 8 4.47 9.41 18.66
C LYS A 8 5.63 8.42 18.45
N LEU A 9 5.47 7.16 18.88
CA LEU A 9 6.46 6.11 18.71
C LEU A 9 6.47 5.53 17.28
N VAL A 10 5.35 5.59 16.57
CA VAL A 10 5.23 5.02 15.23
C VAL A 10 5.32 6.14 14.21
N LYS A 11 6.38 6.12 13.41
CA LYS A 11 6.52 7.03 12.28
C LYS A 11 5.60 6.57 11.13
N TYR A 12 4.40 7.13 11.10
CA TYR A 12 3.33 6.69 10.19
C TYR A 12 3.74 6.71 8.72
N ASP A 13 4.47 7.74 8.28
CA ASP A 13 4.97 7.82 6.90
C ASP A 13 5.90 6.65 6.57
N GLU A 14 6.82 6.29 7.46
CA GLU A 14 7.74 5.15 7.25
C GLU A 14 6.98 3.82 7.21
N LEU A 15 6.00 3.64 8.11
CA LEU A 15 5.14 2.46 8.10
C LEU A 15 4.38 2.33 6.79
N TYR A 16 3.78 3.44 6.33
CA TYR A 16 2.98 3.45 5.13
C TYR A 16 3.82 3.14 3.89
N ILE A 17 5.01 3.75 3.77
CA ILE A 17 5.97 3.47 2.70
C ILE A 17 6.44 2.00 2.73
N ALA A 18 6.70 1.45 3.92
CA ALA A 18 7.09 0.05 4.04
C ALA A 18 5.98 -0.89 3.57
N LEU A 19 4.72 -0.60 3.91
CA LEU A 19 3.57 -1.41 3.49
C LEU A 19 3.35 -1.35 1.97
N THR A 20 3.43 -0.17 1.35
CA THR A 20 3.29 -0.05 -0.11
C THR A 20 4.46 -0.72 -0.84
N SER A 21 5.68 -0.58 -0.32
CA SER A 21 6.88 -1.25 -0.87
C SER A 21 6.80 -2.77 -0.80
N LEU A 22 6.33 -3.33 0.33
CA LEU A 22 6.12 -4.78 0.48
C LEU A 22 5.05 -5.30 -0.49
N LEU A 23 3.97 -4.55 -0.68
CA LEU A 23 2.92 -4.92 -1.64
C LEU A 23 3.48 -4.91 -3.07
N ALA A 24 4.24 -3.88 -3.43
CA ALA A 24 4.89 -3.77 -4.74
C ALA A 24 5.90 -4.90 -4.98
N ALA A 25 6.75 -5.21 -4.01
CA ALA A 25 7.72 -6.29 -4.09
C ALA A 25 7.04 -7.66 -4.29
N GLY A 26 5.94 -7.92 -3.56
CA GLY A 26 5.15 -9.15 -3.74
C GLY A 26 4.54 -9.26 -5.14
N SER A 27 4.01 -8.17 -5.68
CA SER A 27 3.45 -8.11 -7.04
C SER A 27 4.52 -8.31 -8.12
N GLN A 28 5.69 -7.70 -7.96
CA GLN A 28 6.83 -7.88 -8.85
C GLN A 28 7.34 -9.32 -8.84
N LEU A 29 7.45 -9.93 -7.67
CA LEU A 29 7.87 -11.32 -7.53
C LEU A 29 6.92 -12.29 -8.27
N ASP A 30 5.60 -12.10 -8.14
CA ASP A 30 4.61 -12.88 -8.91
C ASP A 30 4.79 -12.68 -10.42
N THR A 31 4.95 -11.43 -10.85
CA THR A 31 5.13 -11.08 -12.27
C THR A 31 6.40 -11.69 -12.87
N VAL A 32 7.53 -11.58 -12.17
CA VAL A 32 8.82 -12.12 -12.63
C VAL A 32 8.76 -13.64 -12.73
N ARG A 33 8.21 -14.32 -11.72
CA ARG A 33 8.11 -15.79 -11.72
C ARG A 33 7.25 -16.31 -12.87
N ARG A 34 6.13 -15.64 -13.17
CA ARG A 34 5.30 -15.96 -14.35
C ARG A 34 6.06 -15.74 -15.66
N LYS A 35 6.82 -14.65 -15.78
CA LYS A 35 7.64 -14.36 -16.98
C LYS A 35 8.75 -15.38 -17.20
N GLU A 36 9.40 -15.83 -16.12
CA GLU A 36 10.49 -16.82 -16.19
C GLU A 36 9.97 -18.25 -16.43
N ASN A 37 8.65 -18.45 -16.54
CA ASN A 37 7.99 -19.75 -16.69
C ASN A 37 8.46 -20.77 -15.63
N LYS A 38 8.86 -20.29 -14.45
CA LYS A 38 9.28 -21.13 -13.33
C LYS A 38 8.04 -21.70 -12.66
N ASN A 39 8.05 -23.01 -12.44
CA ASN A 39 7.00 -23.65 -11.66
C ASN A 39 6.99 -23.08 -10.24
N VAL A 40 5.89 -22.42 -9.88
CA VAL A 40 5.63 -21.98 -8.51
C VAL A 40 4.97 -23.14 -7.78
N THR A 41 5.54 -23.56 -6.65
CA THR A 41 4.91 -24.60 -5.84
C THR A 41 3.59 -24.08 -5.27
N ALA A 42 2.64 -24.98 -4.99
CA ALA A 42 1.37 -24.60 -4.38
C ALA A 42 1.58 -23.81 -3.07
N LEU A 43 2.58 -24.20 -2.26
CA LEU A 43 2.94 -23.50 -1.03
C LEU A 43 3.38 -22.05 -1.28
N GLU A 44 4.26 -21.83 -2.26
CA GLU A 44 4.72 -20.49 -2.61
C GLU A 44 3.58 -19.61 -3.15
N ALA A 45 2.71 -20.18 -4.00
CA ALA A 45 1.55 -19.46 -4.51
C ALA A 45 0.60 -19.05 -3.37
N CYS A 46 0.30 -19.98 -2.44
CA CYS A 46 -0.52 -19.69 -1.28
C CYS A 46 0.12 -18.65 -0.36
N ALA A 47 1.43 -18.73 -0.13
CA ALA A 47 2.15 -17.75 0.69
C ALA A 47 2.10 -16.35 0.06
N LEU A 48 2.43 -16.22 -1.22
CA LEU A 48 2.37 -14.94 -1.95
C LEU A 48 0.97 -14.33 -1.93
N GLN A 49 -0.05 -15.15 -2.20
CA GLN A 49 -1.43 -14.72 -2.15
C GLN A 49 -1.84 -14.25 -0.74
N TYR A 50 -1.42 -14.97 0.31
CA TYR A 50 -1.72 -14.60 1.69
C TYR A 50 -1.06 -13.28 2.09
N TYR A 51 0.21 -13.09 1.76
CA TYR A 51 0.92 -11.83 2.01
C TYR A 51 0.27 -10.65 1.28
N PHE A 52 -0.06 -10.83 -0.01
CA PHE A 52 -0.76 -9.82 -0.79
C PHE A 52 -2.09 -9.43 -0.15
N LEU A 53 -2.93 -10.42 0.23
CA LEU A 53 -4.23 -10.17 0.81
C LEU A 53 -4.15 -9.42 2.15
N ILE A 54 -3.18 -9.75 3.01
CA ILE A 54 -2.98 -9.05 4.28
C ILE A 54 -2.59 -7.60 4.03
N LEU A 55 -1.55 -7.37 3.23
CA LEU A 55 -1.06 -6.03 2.93
C LEU A 55 -2.17 -5.19 2.27
N TRP A 56 -2.89 -5.77 1.31
CA TRP A 56 -4.01 -5.14 0.65
C TRP A 56 -5.15 -4.78 1.60
N ARG A 57 -5.43 -5.62 2.60
CA ARG A 57 -6.45 -5.33 3.62
C ARG A 57 -6.00 -4.22 4.56
N ILE A 58 -4.77 -4.26 5.05
CA ILE A 58 -4.20 -3.23 5.94
C ILE A 58 -4.20 -1.86 5.25
N LEU A 59 -3.65 -1.79 4.04
CA LEU A 59 -3.63 -0.58 3.22
C LEU A 59 -5.04 -0.08 2.84
N GLY A 60 -6.04 -0.95 2.94
CA GLY A 60 -7.44 -0.63 2.72
C GLY A 60 -8.16 0.07 3.85
N ILE A 61 -7.63 -0.04 5.07
CA ILE A 61 -8.17 0.59 6.28
C ILE A 61 -7.30 1.76 6.75
N LEU A 62 -6.01 1.76 6.38
CA LEU A 62 -5.09 2.84 6.68
C LEU A 62 -5.23 3.99 5.67
N PRO A 63 -5.48 5.24 6.12
CA PRO A 63 -5.52 6.39 5.24
C PRO A 63 -4.14 6.65 4.61
N PRO A 64 -4.08 7.21 3.39
CA PRO A 64 -2.81 7.63 2.80
C PRO A 64 -2.03 8.57 3.70
N SER A 65 -0.72 8.36 3.77
CA SER A 65 0.17 9.23 4.55
C SER A 65 0.30 10.61 3.90
N LYS A 66 0.68 11.63 4.67
CA LYS A 66 0.89 12.98 4.13
C LYS A 66 1.97 13.01 3.06
N THR A 67 3.10 12.37 3.35
CA THR A 67 4.24 12.30 2.44
C THR A 67 3.82 11.66 1.12
N TYR A 68 3.06 10.55 1.20
CA TYR A 68 2.52 9.87 0.03
C TYR A 68 1.56 10.76 -0.79
N MET A 69 0.63 11.45 -0.12
CA MET A 69 -0.31 12.37 -0.78
C MET A 69 0.40 13.55 -1.45
N ASN A 70 1.48 14.05 -0.85
CA ASN A 70 2.31 15.10 -1.44
C ASN A 70 3.05 14.59 -2.69
N GLN A 71 3.62 13.38 -2.65
CA GLN A 71 4.25 12.76 -3.82
C GLN A 71 3.26 12.57 -4.98
N LEU A 72 2.04 12.14 -4.66
CA LEU A 72 0.92 12.05 -5.60
C LEU A 72 0.57 13.38 -6.26
N ALA A 73 0.46 14.45 -5.46
CA ALA A 73 0.10 15.77 -5.96
C ALA A 73 1.16 16.34 -6.93
N VAL A 74 2.41 15.94 -6.77
CA VAL A 74 3.54 16.39 -7.61
C VAL A 74 3.71 15.51 -8.87
N ASN A 75 2.92 14.44 -9.04
CA ASN A 75 3.10 13.44 -10.10
C ASN A 75 4.56 12.96 -10.19
N SER A 76 5.18 12.68 -9.03
CA SER A 76 6.58 12.23 -9.02
C SER A 76 6.74 10.96 -9.86
N PRO A 77 7.71 10.89 -10.80
CA PRO A 77 7.95 9.71 -11.64
C PRO A 77 8.38 8.45 -10.86
N GLU A 78 8.56 8.56 -9.54
CA GLU A 78 8.92 7.46 -8.64
C GLU A 78 7.73 6.58 -8.21
N MET A 79 6.49 6.95 -8.56
CA MET A 79 5.31 6.14 -8.19
C MET A 79 5.23 4.83 -8.97
N SER A 80 5.16 3.72 -8.26
CA SER A 80 4.94 2.39 -8.83
C SER A 80 3.48 2.19 -9.26
N GLU A 81 3.22 1.20 -10.11
CA GLU A 81 1.84 0.79 -10.48
C GLU A 81 0.99 0.40 -9.25
N CYS A 82 1.63 -0.15 -8.20
CA CYS A 82 0.97 -0.47 -6.95
C CYS A 82 0.52 0.79 -6.20
N ASP A 83 1.28 1.89 -6.29
CA ASP A 83 0.90 3.17 -5.72
C ASP A 83 -0.32 3.74 -6.46
N ILE A 84 -0.37 3.62 -7.79
CA ILE A 84 -1.53 4.05 -8.58
C ILE A 84 -2.79 3.28 -8.17
N LEU A 85 -2.72 1.95 -8.04
CA LEU A 85 -3.86 1.13 -7.63
C LEU A 85 -4.34 1.45 -6.20
N HIS A 86 -3.40 1.70 -5.28
CA HIS A 86 -3.72 2.11 -3.93
C HIS A 86 -4.42 3.48 -3.89
N THR A 87 -3.89 4.43 -4.65
CA THR A 87 -4.46 5.77 -4.83
C THR A 87 -5.90 5.69 -5.33
N LEU A 88 -6.16 4.87 -6.36
CA LEU A 88 -7.50 4.70 -6.93
C LEU A 88 -8.51 4.22 -5.88
N ARG A 89 -8.11 3.31 -4.99
CA ARG A 89 -8.97 2.81 -3.90
C ARG A 89 -9.37 3.92 -2.93
N TRP A 90 -8.44 4.83 -2.61
CA TRP A 90 -8.71 5.94 -1.69
C TRP A 90 -9.32 7.16 -2.36
N SER A 91 -9.22 7.30 -3.69
CA SER A 91 -9.69 8.47 -4.44
C SER A 91 -11.15 8.86 -4.13
N SER A 92 -12.05 7.89 -4.02
CA SER A 92 -13.46 8.10 -3.68
C SER A 92 -13.67 8.57 -2.24
N ARG A 93 -12.73 8.23 -1.34
CA ARG A 93 -12.76 8.55 0.10
C ARG A 93 -12.14 9.91 0.40
N LEU A 94 -11.24 10.40 -0.47
CA LEU A 94 -10.56 11.70 -0.30
C LEU A 94 -11.53 12.89 -0.26
N ARG A 95 -12.74 12.75 -0.81
CA ARG A 95 -13.77 13.81 -0.82
C ARG A 95 -14.67 13.81 0.43
N ILE A 96 -14.55 12.81 1.30
CA ILE A 96 -15.38 12.69 2.50
C ILE A 96 -14.67 13.36 3.67
N SER A 97 -15.30 14.37 4.26
CA SER A 97 -14.72 15.22 5.31
C SER A 97 -14.15 14.45 6.51
N SER A 98 -14.80 13.34 6.90
CA SER A 98 -14.32 12.46 7.98
C SER A 98 -12.95 11.84 7.68
N TYR A 99 -12.69 11.45 6.42
CA TYR A 99 -11.40 10.88 6.01
C TYR A 99 -10.34 11.95 5.76
N VAL A 100 -10.73 13.14 5.29
CA VAL A 100 -9.80 14.27 5.13
C VAL A 100 -9.13 14.64 6.46
N ASN A 101 -9.86 14.57 7.57
CA ASN A 101 -9.29 14.82 8.89
C ASN A 101 -8.32 13.75 9.37
N TRP A 102 -8.36 12.53 8.81
CA TRP A 102 -7.42 11.45 9.12
C TRP A 102 -6.13 11.54 8.30
N ILE A 103 -6.14 12.30 7.21
CA ILE A 103 -4.98 12.52 6.32
C ILE A 103 -4.14 13.74 6.81
N LYS A 104 -4.47 14.29 7.99
CA LYS A 104 -3.76 15.38 8.69
C LYS A 104 -2.81 14.88 9.79
#